data_AF-A0A8T5LWP7-F1
#
_entry.id   AF-A0A8T5LWP7-F1
#
_cell.length_a   1.000
_cell.length_b   1.000
_cell.length_c   1.000
_cell.angle_alpha   90.00
_cell.angle_beta   90.00
_cell.angle_gamma   90.00
#
_symmetry.space_group_name_H-M   'P 1'
#
loop_
_entity.id
_entity.type
_entity.pdbx_description
1 polymer ?
#
loop_
_entity_poly.entity_id
_entity_poly.type
_entity_poly.pdbx_seq_one_letter_code
_entity_poly.pdbx_strand_id
1 'polypeptide(L)'
;MKPVIIGIIVIVLVVALFVVVFNPFQPLPEPEPEPDENEPDSSEGYFYDREPTQPQEFDTVSDCTVLTGNQKEDCITQVAIVQKNSSLCASLSGTNVQWCQKDVIVAKGIESDCDSLPLPQRDQCYYDFGYGNNSASSCQQISLSYWADDCLRFVSQHTMELAPCNLIADADVKDDCILQVAVGTENESLCNQIIDSETKFDCTWSFEPWSLPDGELE
;
A
#
# COMPACT_ATOMS: atom_id res chain seq x y z
N MET A 1 -2.71 45.26 43.95
CA MET A 1 -2.48 44.28 42.87
C MET A 1 -1.36 43.36 43.35
N LYS A 2 -1.56 42.03 43.40
CA LYS A 2 -0.59 41.10 44.02
C LYS A 2 0.67 41.00 43.14
N PRO A 3 1.89 40.95 43.71
CA PRO A 3 3.15 40.92 42.93
C PRO A 3 3.21 39.75 41.93
N VAL A 4 2.47 38.67 42.19
CA VAL A 4 2.31 37.53 41.28
C VAL A 4 1.68 37.90 39.93
N ILE A 5 0.71 38.83 39.91
CA ILE A 5 0.00 39.22 38.69
C ILE A 5 0.92 39.98 37.74
N ILE A 6 1.81 40.82 38.29
CA ILE A 6 2.78 41.60 37.50
C ILE A 6 3.78 40.66 36.81
N GLY A 7 4.24 39.60 37.51
CA GLY A 7 5.16 38.62 36.94
C GLY A 7 4.59 37.87 35.74
N ILE A 8 3.33 37.46 35.79
CA ILE A 8 2.67 36.73 34.69
C ILE A 8 2.56 37.63 33.45
N ILE A 9 2.18 38.90 33.63
CA ILE A 9 2.04 39.84 32.51
C ILE A 9 3.38 40.04 31.80
N VAL A 10 4.48 40.16 32.54
CA VAL A 10 5.82 40.30 31.96
C VAL A 10 6.23 39.07 31.16
N ILE A 11 5.96 37.86 31.67
CA ILE A 11 6.28 36.61 30.96
C ILE A 11 5.49 36.50 29.65
N VAL A 12 4.19 36.81 29.67
CA VAL A 12 3.36 36.77 28.45
C VAL A 12 3.86 37.76 27.40
N LEU A 13 4.25 38.97 27.81
CA LEU A 13 4.80 39.97 26.89
C LEU A 13 6.15 39.53 26.29
N VAL A 14 7.02 38.89 27.08
CA VAL A 14 8.31 38.37 26.59
C VAL A 14 8.10 37.23 25.60
N VAL A 15 7.19 36.30 25.88
CA VAL A 15 6.86 35.19 24.95
C VAL A 15 6.24 35.72 23.67
N ALA A 16 5.31 36.69 23.75
CA ALA A 16 4.73 37.30 22.57
C ALA A 16 5.78 38.01 21.69
N LEU A 17 6.69 38.77 22.31
CA LEU A 17 7.82 39.37 21.59
C LEU A 17 8.75 38.33 20.97
N PHE A 18 9.04 37.24 21.70
CA PHE A 18 9.87 36.16 21.18
C PHE A 18 9.23 35.49 19.95
N VAL A 19 7.92 35.22 19.98
CA VAL A 19 7.20 34.65 18.83
C VAL A 19 7.23 35.60 17.63
N VAL A 20 7.08 36.91 17.84
CA VAL A 20 7.11 37.90 16.74
C VAL A 20 8.52 38.05 16.15
N VAL A 21 9.57 37.95 16.98
CA VAL A 21 10.97 38.13 16.53
C VAL A 21 11.54 36.87 15.88
N PHE A 22 11.23 35.70 16.43
CA PHE A 22 11.87 34.43 16.03
C PHE A 22 11.03 33.57 15.10
N ASN A 23 9.79 33.98 14.80
CA ASN A 23 8.97 33.33 13.79
C ASN A 23 8.88 34.26 12.57
N PRO A 24 9.96 34.39 11.77
CA PRO A 24 9.90 35.15 10.54
C PRO A 24 8.76 34.54 9.72
N PHE A 25 7.76 35.36 9.45
CA PHE A 25 6.61 35.02 8.62
C PHE A 25 7.17 34.36 7.35
N GLN A 26 7.08 33.03 7.25
CA GLN A 26 7.58 32.36 6.07
C GLN A 26 6.74 32.90 4.91
N PRO A 27 7.38 33.41 3.84
CA PRO A 27 6.62 33.82 2.67
C PRO A 27 5.74 32.65 2.28
N LEU A 28 4.46 32.94 2.05
CA LEU A 28 3.53 31.96 1.48
C LEU A 28 4.24 31.33 0.28
N PRO A 29 4.32 29.98 0.19
CA PRO A 29 4.88 29.34 -0.98
C PRO A 29 4.18 29.92 -2.21
N GLU A 30 4.97 30.37 -3.19
CA GLU A 30 4.40 30.80 -4.46
C GLU A 30 3.55 29.64 -5.00
N PRO A 31 2.38 29.93 -5.59
CA PRO A 31 1.58 28.90 -6.22
C PRO A 31 2.45 28.17 -7.25
N GLU A 32 2.55 26.85 -7.10
CA GLU A 32 3.27 26.04 -8.06
C GLU A 32 2.63 26.26 -9.45
N PRO A 33 3.44 26.39 -10.51
CA PRO A 33 2.92 26.55 -11.85
C PRO A 33 1.98 25.38 -12.16
N GLU A 34 0.80 25.68 -12.69
CA GLU A 34 -0.15 24.66 -13.11
C GLU A 34 0.56 23.73 -14.11
N PRO A 35 0.47 22.40 -13.91
CA PRO A 35 1.12 21.44 -14.80
C PRO A 35 0.60 21.62 -16.23
N ASP A 36 1.50 21.64 -17.20
CA ASP A 36 1.16 21.79 -18.61
C ASP A 36 0.36 20.56 -19.07
N GLU A 37 -0.95 20.75 -19.32
CA GLU A 37 -1.87 19.69 -19.77
C GLU A 37 -1.48 19.05 -21.12
N ASN A 38 -0.46 19.58 -21.81
CA ASN A 38 0.06 19.03 -23.07
C ASN A 38 1.41 18.31 -22.91
N GLU A 39 1.96 18.22 -21.69
CA GLU A 39 3.13 17.38 -21.45
C GLU A 39 2.66 15.92 -21.43
N PRO A 40 3.13 15.06 -22.36
CA PRO A 40 2.77 13.65 -22.35
C PRO A 40 3.14 13.07 -20.99
N ASP A 41 2.17 12.42 -20.34
CA ASP A 41 2.28 11.88 -19.00
C ASP A 41 3.55 11.03 -18.85
N SER A 42 4.60 11.64 -18.32
CA SER A 42 5.90 11.00 -18.12
C SER A 42 5.92 10.14 -16.84
N SER A 43 4.77 10.01 -16.15
CA SER A 43 4.63 9.16 -14.97
C SER A 43 4.49 7.67 -15.30
N GLU A 44 4.26 7.30 -16.57
CA GLU A 44 4.26 5.89 -17.00
C GLU A 44 5.66 5.28 -17.19
N GLY A 45 6.75 6.04 -16.98
CA GLY A 45 8.09 5.66 -17.44
C GLY A 45 9.14 5.22 -16.42
N TYR A 46 8.84 5.19 -15.12
CA TYR A 46 9.85 4.84 -14.08
C TYR A 46 9.51 3.56 -13.31
N PHE A 47 8.86 2.59 -13.93
CA PHE A 47 8.96 1.21 -13.46
C PHE A 47 10.30 0.64 -13.93
N TYR A 48 11.27 0.73 -13.02
CA TYR A 48 12.57 0.06 -13.01
C TYR A 48 12.73 -1.09 -14.03
N ASP A 49 13.27 -0.79 -15.22
CA ASP A 49 14.09 -1.72 -16.02
C ASP A 49 15.43 -2.01 -15.29
N ARG A 50 15.36 -2.31 -13.99
CA ARG A 50 16.42 -3.12 -13.39
C ARG A 50 16.11 -4.53 -13.85
N GLU A 51 16.84 -4.98 -14.87
CA GLU A 51 17.02 -6.42 -15.11
C GLU A 51 17.15 -7.08 -13.74
N PRO A 52 16.30 -8.07 -13.39
CA PRO A 52 16.38 -8.74 -12.12
C PRO A 52 17.79 -9.31 -12.01
N THR A 53 18.65 -8.62 -11.24
CA THR A 53 19.99 -9.09 -10.94
C THR A 53 19.83 -10.50 -10.42
N GLN A 54 20.37 -11.47 -11.17
CA GLN A 54 20.27 -12.89 -10.82
C GLN A 54 20.50 -13.03 -9.31
N PRO A 55 19.56 -13.62 -8.57
CA PRO A 55 19.64 -13.70 -7.12
C PRO A 55 21.01 -14.29 -6.77
N GLN A 56 21.83 -13.56 -6.01
CA GLN A 56 23.00 -14.19 -5.42
C GLN A 56 22.49 -15.26 -4.48
N GLU A 57 22.75 -16.53 -4.81
CA GLU A 57 22.38 -17.68 -3.97
C GLU A 57 23.23 -17.63 -2.70
N PHE A 58 22.62 -17.15 -1.62
CA PHE A 58 23.18 -17.26 -0.27
C PHE A 58 22.54 -18.48 0.39
N ASP A 59 23.31 -19.55 0.57
CA ASP A 59 22.81 -20.79 1.16
C ASP A 59 22.87 -20.75 2.70
N THR A 60 23.82 -20.00 3.26
CA THR A 60 24.12 -20.01 4.70
C THR A 60 24.36 -18.62 5.28
N VAL A 61 24.08 -18.46 6.59
CA VAL A 61 24.35 -17.19 7.30
C VAL A 61 25.84 -16.85 7.33
N SER A 62 26.73 -17.83 7.20
CA SER A 62 28.17 -17.59 7.06
C SER A 62 28.50 -16.75 5.83
N ASP A 63 27.75 -16.92 4.74
CA ASP A 63 27.96 -16.18 3.50
C ASP A 63 27.66 -14.68 3.69
N CYS A 64 26.78 -14.34 4.63
CA CYS A 64 26.44 -12.96 4.97
C CYS A 64 27.49 -12.23 5.82
N THR A 65 28.53 -12.91 6.30
CA THR A 65 29.52 -12.30 7.22
C THR A 65 30.45 -11.29 6.56
N VAL A 66 30.62 -11.37 5.23
CA VAL A 66 31.43 -10.41 4.46
C VAL A 66 30.69 -9.10 4.19
N LEU A 67 29.37 -9.07 4.42
CA LEU A 67 28.51 -7.92 4.21
C LEU A 67 28.41 -7.06 5.48
N THR A 68 27.99 -5.80 5.32
CA THR A 68 27.84 -4.84 6.43
C THR A 68 26.54 -4.07 6.31
N GLY A 69 26.01 -3.58 7.44
CA GLY A 69 24.78 -2.78 7.48
C GLY A 69 23.59 -3.52 6.87
N ASN A 70 22.78 -2.82 6.08
CA ASN A 70 21.55 -3.35 5.50
C ASN A 70 21.78 -4.55 4.58
N GLN A 71 22.88 -4.57 3.80
CA GLN A 71 23.19 -5.70 2.92
C GLN A 71 23.33 -7.02 3.68
N LYS A 72 23.87 -6.96 4.90
CA LYS A 72 23.99 -8.13 5.77
C LYS A 72 22.62 -8.58 6.29
N GLU A 73 21.77 -7.64 6.68
CA GLU A 73 20.43 -7.93 7.20
C GLU A 73 19.53 -8.51 6.10
N ASP A 74 19.60 -7.98 4.88
CA ASP A 74 18.91 -8.51 3.70
C ASP A 74 19.37 -9.94 3.39
N CYS A 75 20.69 -10.17 3.38
CA CYS A 75 21.26 -11.51 3.18
C CYS A 75 20.76 -12.52 4.22
N ILE A 76 20.81 -12.16 5.51
CA ILE A 76 20.32 -13.03 6.60
C ILE A 76 18.83 -13.34 6.42
N THR A 77 18.05 -12.34 6.02
CA THR A 77 16.61 -12.49 5.78
C THR A 77 16.35 -13.45 4.62
N GLN A 78 17.06 -13.32 3.50
CA GLN A 78 16.95 -14.25 2.37
C GLN A 78 17.32 -15.68 2.75
N VAL A 79 18.43 -15.87 3.48
CA VAL A 79 18.81 -17.20 4.00
C VAL A 79 17.70 -17.76 4.92
N ALA A 80 17.12 -16.92 5.79
CA ALA A 80 16.03 -17.33 6.67
C ALA A 80 14.78 -17.77 5.89
N ILE A 81 14.42 -17.04 4.83
CA ILE A 81 13.30 -17.34 3.93
C ILE A 81 13.51 -18.66 3.21
N VAL A 82 14.66 -18.83 2.53
CA VAL A 82 15.00 -20.04 1.76
C VAL A 82 15.04 -21.27 2.67
N GLN A 83 15.64 -21.14 3.86
CA GLN A 83 15.69 -22.22 4.84
C GLN A 83 14.37 -22.39 5.63
N LYS A 84 13.40 -21.48 5.46
CA LYS A 84 12.17 -21.42 6.24
C LYS A 84 12.44 -21.47 7.76
N ASN A 85 13.50 -20.80 8.21
CA ASN A 85 13.98 -20.86 9.58
C ASN A 85 13.98 -19.48 10.27
N SER A 86 12.94 -19.22 11.07
CA SER A 86 12.76 -17.95 11.76
C SER A 86 13.74 -17.71 12.89
N SER A 87 14.46 -18.74 13.36
CA SER A 87 15.51 -18.55 14.37
C SER A 87 16.68 -17.72 13.83
N LEU A 88 16.89 -17.72 12.51
CA LEU A 88 17.95 -16.95 11.86
C LEU A 88 17.67 -15.44 11.92
N CYS A 89 16.40 -15.03 12.02
CA CYS A 89 16.02 -13.64 12.20
C CYS A 89 16.48 -13.05 13.54
N ALA A 90 16.83 -13.89 14.53
CA ALA A 90 17.23 -13.44 15.87
C ALA A 90 18.56 -12.66 15.89
N SER A 91 19.38 -12.76 14.84
CA SER A 91 20.61 -11.97 14.71
C SER A 91 20.40 -10.57 14.15
N LEU A 92 19.19 -10.24 13.70
CA LEU A 92 18.82 -8.91 13.20
C LEU A 92 18.52 -7.96 14.37
N SER A 93 18.43 -6.67 14.07
CA SER A 93 18.17 -5.63 15.07
C SER A 93 16.84 -4.92 14.86
N GLY A 94 16.23 -4.45 15.96
CA GLY A 94 15.01 -3.64 15.91
C GLY A 94 13.82 -4.32 15.23
N THR A 95 13.17 -3.57 14.32
CA THR A 95 12.00 -4.03 13.56
C THR A 95 12.33 -5.08 12.50
N ASN A 96 13.61 -5.22 12.11
CA ASN A 96 14.02 -6.14 11.04
C ASN A 96 13.85 -7.60 11.47
N VAL A 97 13.90 -7.88 12.78
CA VAL A 97 13.57 -9.20 13.32
C VAL A 97 12.12 -9.60 12.96
N GLN A 98 11.17 -8.68 13.14
CA GLN A 98 9.74 -8.94 12.92
C GLN A 98 9.41 -9.06 11.43
N TRP A 99 10.04 -8.23 10.59
CA TRP A 99 9.89 -8.32 9.13
C TRP A 99 10.46 -9.63 8.57
N CYS A 100 11.67 -10.01 9.00
CA CYS A 100 12.24 -11.31 8.64
C CYS A 100 11.35 -12.47 9.09
N GLN A 101 10.81 -12.42 10.31
CA GLN A 101 9.88 -13.44 10.79
C GLN A 101 8.62 -13.54 9.92
N LYS A 102 8.05 -12.39 9.53
CA LYS A 102 6.91 -12.33 8.60
C LYS A 102 7.23 -12.99 7.27
N ASP A 103 8.36 -12.65 6.64
CA ASP A 103 8.74 -13.24 5.35
C ASP A 103 8.96 -14.76 5.45
N VAL A 104 9.56 -15.22 6.54
CA VAL A 104 9.73 -16.66 6.80
C VAL A 104 8.38 -17.36 6.97
N ILE A 105 7.42 -16.74 7.66
CA ILE A 105 6.06 -17.29 7.83
C ILE A 105 5.36 -17.43 6.46
N VAL A 106 5.40 -16.39 5.64
CA VAL A 106 4.84 -16.41 4.27
C VAL A 106 5.52 -17.50 3.43
N ALA A 107 6.85 -17.59 3.46
CA ALA A 107 7.60 -18.61 2.75
C ALA A 107 7.31 -20.04 3.23
N LYS A 108 6.95 -20.23 4.52
CA LYS A 108 6.47 -21.50 5.05
C LYS A 108 5.09 -21.89 4.52
N GLY A 109 4.25 -20.90 4.22
CA GLY A 109 2.86 -21.12 3.81
C GLY A 109 1.94 -21.48 4.99
N ILE A 110 2.28 -21.08 6.21
CA ILE A 110 1.48 -21.36 7.42
C ILE A 110 0.84 -20.05 7.89
N GLU A 111 -0.32 -19.73 7.32
CA GLU A 111 -1.04 -18.47 7.58
C GLU A 111 -1.33 -18.21 9.06
N SER A 112 -1.69 -19.26 9.82
CA SER A 112 -1.99 -19.14 11.25
C SER A 112 -0.81 -18.62 12.08
N ASP A 113 0.42 -18.71 11.57
CA ASP A 113 1.58 -18.18 12.28
C ASP A 113 1.61 -16.63 12.25
N CYS A 114 0.86 -15.97 11.35
CA CYS A 114 0.74 -14.51 11.29
C CYS A 114 0.21 -13.92 12.61
N ASP A 115 -0.65 -14.64 13.34
CA ASP A 115 -1.21 -14.21 14.63
C ASP A 115 -0.16 -13.93 15.71
N SER A 116 1.04 -14.53 15.57
CA SER A 116 2.14 -14.33 16.50
C SER A 116 2.91 -13.02 16.30
N LEU A 117 2.68 -12.32 15.18
CA LEU A 117 3.38 -11.09 14.84
C LEU A 117 2.71 -9.86 15.49
N PRO A 118 3.49 -8.83 15.85
CA PRO A 118 2.93 -7.55 16.24
C PRO A 118 2.38 -6.79 15.02
N LEU A 119 1.55 -5.77 15.27
CA LEU A 119 1.20 -4.79 14.25
C LEU A 119 2.41 -3.85 13.99
N PRO A 120 2.66 -3.44 12.73
CA PRO A 120 1.86 -3.71 11.52
C PRO A 120 2.21 -5.01 10.77
N GLN A 121 3.23 -5.77 11.20
CA GLN A 121 3.72 -6.95 10.46
C GLN A 121 2.68 -8.05 10.32
N ARG A 122 1.79 -8.23 11.32
CA ARG A 122 0.67 -9.16 11.23
C ARG A 122 -0.26 -8.85 10.05
N ASP A 123 -0.62 -7.58 9.90
CA ASP A 123 -1.52 -7.15 8.83
C ASP A 123 -0.86 -7.34 7.46
N GLN A 124 0.44 -7.02 7.33
CA GLN A 124 1.18 -7.32 6.09
C GLN A 124 1.28 -8.82 5.81
N CYS A 125 1.47 -9.65 6.84
CA CYS A 125 1.52 -11.10 6.70
C CYS A 125 0.21 -11.62 6.06
N TYR A 126 -0.93 -11.21 6.60
CA TYR A 126 -2.24 -11.56 6.04
C TYR A 126 -2.48 -10.97 4.65
N TYR A 127 -2.02 -9.76 4.38
CA TYR A 127 -2.06 -9.16 3.04
C TYR A 127 -1.30 -10.01 2.02
N ASP A 128 -0.07 -10.44 2.34
CA ASP A 128 0.75 -11.26 1.44
C ASP A 128 0.12 -12.63 1.17
N PHE A 129 -0.55 -13.24 2.17
CA PHE A 129 -1.34 -14.46 1.97
C PHE A 129 -2.57 -14.22 1.10
N GLY A 130 -3.30 -13.12 1.33
CA GLY A 130 -4.44 -12.72 0.52
C GLY A 130 -4.05 -12.53 -0.94
N TYR A 131 -2.97 -11.79 -1.18
CA TYR A 131 -2.43 -11.51 -2.51
C TYR A 131 -1.88 -12.78 -3.19
N GLY A 132 -1.01 -13.52 -2.50
CA GLY A 132 -0.32 -14.68 -3.08
C GLY A 132 -1.22 -15.88 -3.35
N ASN A 133 -2.27 -16.07 -2.53
CA ASN A 133 -3.18 -17.22 -2.63
C ASN A 133 -4.59 -16.86 -3.09
N ASN A 134 -4.85 -15.60 -3.45
CA ASN A 134 -6.19 -15.09 -3.74
C ASN A 134 -7.20 -15.38 -2.63
N SER A 135 -6.80 -15.20 -1.36
CA SER A 135 -7.58 -15.59 -0.18
C SER A 135 -8.29 -14.39 0.45
N ALA A 136 -9.58 -14.23 0.14
CA ALA A 136 -10.41 -13.20 0.76
C ALA A 136 -10.49 -13.34 2.29
N SER A 137 -10.48 -14.58 2.82
CA SER A 137 -10.50 -14.82 4.26
C SER A 137 -9.24 -14.32 4.97
N SER A 138 -8.08 -14.34 4.29
CA SER A 138 -6.84 -13.76 4.80
C SER A 138 -6.93 -12.24 4.85
N CYS A 139 -7.45 -11.61 3.79
CA CYS A 139 -7.68 -10.16 3.77
C CYS A 139 -8.58 -9.68 4.93
N GLN A 140 -9.59 -10.48 5.32
CA GLN A 140 -10.48 -10.14 6.44
C GLN A 140 -9.82 -10.19 7.83
N GLN A 141 -8.63 -10.80 7.96
CA GLN A 141 -7.87 -10.79 9.22
C GLN A 141 -7.07 -9.49 9.42
N ILE A 142 -6.96 -8.66 8.37
CA ILE A 142 -6.23 -7.39 8.41
C ILE A 142 -6.99 -6.40 9.28
N SER A 143 -6.29 -5.80 10.25
CA SER A 143 -6.91 -4.90 11.23
C SER A 143 -7.14 -3.49 10.68
N LEU A 144 -6.27 -3.01 9.77
CA LEU A 144 -6.41 -1.73 9.08
C LEU A 144 -7.38 -1.85 7.90
N SER A 145 -8.53 -1.19 7.98
CA SER A 145 -9.59 -1.27 6.96
C SER A 145 -9.10 -0.94 5.55
N TYR A 146 -8.27 0.10 5.40
CA TYR A 146 -7.71 0.48 4.10
C TYR A 146 -6.91 -0.67 3.44
N TRP A 147 -6.11 -1.41 4.21
CA TRP A 147 -5.35 -2.55 3.67
C TRP A 147 -6.23 -3.78 3.43
N ALA A 148 -7.26 -3.99 4.27
CA ALA A 148 -8.23 -5.06 4.06
C ALA A 148 -9.01 -4.85 2.77
N ASP A 149 -9.50 -3.63 2.54
CA ASP A 149 -10.27 -3.23 1.36
C ASP A 149 -9.43 -3.36 0.08
N ASP A 150 -8.17 -2.89 0.09
CA ASP A 150 -7.26 -3.03 -1.05
C ASP A 150 -6.93 -4.50 -1.36
N CYS A 151 -6.69 -5.32 -0.33
CA CYS A 151 -6.46 -6.76 -0.48
C CYS A 151 -7.68 -7.47 -1.10
N LEU A 152 -8.89 -7.18 -0.60
CA LEU A 152 -10.14 -7.75 -1.12
C LEU A 152 -10.41 -7.33 -2.56
N ARG A 153 -10.14 -6.07 -2.91
CA ARG A 153 -10.21 -5.58 -4.29
C ARG A 153 -9.26 -6.35 -5.19
N PHE A 154 -8.00 -6.49 -4.79
CA PHE A 154 -7.00 -7.24 -5.55
C PHE A 154 -7.43 -8.69 -5.80
N VAL A 155 -7.89 -9.39 -4.76
CA VAL A 155 -8.38 -10.77 -4.86
C VAL A 155 -9.54 -10.88 -5.84
N SER A 156 -10.50 -9.95 -5.78
CA SER A 156 -11.66 -9.94 -6.68
C SER A 156 -11.24 -9.72 -8.14
N GLN A 157 -10.32 -8.79 -8.39
CA GLN A 157 -9.80 -8.52 -9.74
C GLN A 157 -9.05 -9.73 -10.34
N HIS A 158 -8.28 -10.46 -9.53
CA HIS A 158 -7.52 -11.61 -10.01
C HIS A 158 -8.36 -12.87 -10.19
N THR A 159 -9.36 -13.07 -9.34
CA THR A 159 -10.25 -14.23 -9.41
C THR A 159 -11.47 -14.00 -10.29
N MET A 160 -11.76 -12.74 -10.63
CA MET A 160 -12.99 -12.30 -11.28
C MET A 160 -14.25 -12.70 -10.50
N GLU A 161 -14.14 -12.81 -9.17
CA GLU A 161 -15.26 -13.10 -8.28
C GLU A 161 -15.79 -11.84 -7.61
N LEU A 162 -17.11 -11.68 -7.58
CA LEU A 162 -17.79 -10.55 -6.95
C LEU A 162 -17.81 -10.64 -5.41
N ALA A 163 -17.71 -11.86 -4.86
CA ALA A 163 -17.90 -12.11 -3.43
C ALA A 163 -16.97 -11.27 -2.54
N PRO A 164 -15.65 -11.12 -2.83
CA PRO A 164 -14.78 -10.30 -2.00
C PRO A 164 -15.05 -8.79 -2.11
N CYS A 165 -15.51 -8.27 -3.27
CA CYS A 165 -15.95 -6.87 -3.37
C CYS A 165 -17.07 -6.53 -2.37
N ASN A 166 -17.96 -7.49 -2.07
CA ASN A 166 -19.04 -7.28 -1.12
C ASN A 166 -18.58 -7.16 0.34
N LEU A 167 -17.34 -7.54 0.63
CA LEU A 167 -16.73 -7.45 1.95
C LEU A 167 -15.99 -6.13 2.17
N ILE A 168 -15.77 -5.34 1.10
CA ILE A 168 -15.09 -4.04 1.16
C ILE A 168 -15.97 -3.04 1.91
N ALA A 169 -15.37 -2.33 2.87
CA ALA A 169 -16.06 -1.37 3.72
C ALA A 169 -16.18 0.01 3.08
N ASP A 170 -15.12 0.48 2.41
CA ASP A 170 -15.14 1.74 1.67
C ASP A 170 -16.01 1.64 0.40
N ALA A 171 -16.94 2.57 0.23
CA ALA A 171 -17.91 2.51 -0.86
C ALA A 171 -17.28 2.77 -2.23
N ASP A 172 -16.31 3.69 -2.30
CA ASP A 172 -15.66 4.06 -3.56
C ASP A 172 -14.75 2.91 -4.02
N VAL A 173 -13.99 2.31 -3.10
CA VAL A 173 -13.15 1.12 -3.40
C VAL A 173 -14.02 -0.08 -3.79
N LYS A 174 -15.20 -0.22 -3.18
CA LYS A 174 -16.15 -1.29 -3.52
C LYS A 174 -16.71 -1.12 -4.92
N ASP A 175 -17.12 0.10 -5.28
CA ASP A 175 -17.69 0.40 -6.59
C ASP A 175 -16.65 0.19 -7.71
N ASP A 176 -15.40 0.63 -7.49
CA ASP A 176 -14.25 0.31 -8.37
C ASP A 176 -14.04 -1.22 -8.50
N CYS A 177 -14.06 -1.96 -7.39
CA CYS A 177 -13.95 -3.42 -7.40
C CYS A 177 -15.03 -4.09 -8.26
N ILE A 178 -16.30 -3.66 -8.10
CA ILE A 178 -17.43 -4.20 -8.86
C ILE A 178 -17.28 -3.87 -10.35
N LEU A 179 -16.85 -2.64 -10.70
CA LEU A 179 -16.57 -2.25 -12.07
C LEU A 179 -15.51 -3.16 -12.71
N GLN A 180 -14.37 -3.39 -12.03
CA GLN A 180 -13.30 -4.23 -12.55
C GLN A 180 -13.76 -5.67 -12.80
N VAL A 181 -14.56 -6.24 -11.88
CA VAL A 181 -15.14 -7.58 -12.04
C VAL A 181 -16.19 -7.60 -13.17
N ALA A 182 -17.02 -6.57 -13.30
CA ALA A 182 -18.01 -6.45 -14.37
C ALA A 182 -17.33 -6.49 -15.74
N VAL A 183 -16.33 -5.63 -15.94
CA VAL A 183 -15.54 -5.56 -17.17
C VAL A 183 -14.80 -6.88 -17.43
N GLY A 184 -14.08 -7.39 -16.42
CA GLY A 184 -13.29 -8.61 -16.55
C GLY A 184 -14.10 -9.89 -16.80
N THR A 185 -15.36 -9.93 -16.37
CA THR A 185 -16.29 -11.05 -16.61
C THR A 185 -17.24 -10.83 -17.79
N GLU A 186 -17.13 -9.69 -18.48
CA GLU A 186 -18.06 -9.24 -19.51
C GLU A 186 -19.54 -9.26 -19.04
N ASN A 187 -19.78 -8.90 -17.77
CA ASN A 187 -21.10 -8.97 -17.14
C ASN A 187 -21.65 -7.59 -16.77
N GLU A 188 -22.23 -6.90 -17.75
CA GLU A 188 -22.86 -5.58 -17.62
C GLU A 188 -23.89 -5.51 -16.48
N SER A 189 -24.55 -6.63 -16.15
CA SER A 189 -25.57 -6.64 -15.08
C SER A 189 -25.00 -6.26 -13.71
N LEU A 190 -23.69 -6.47 -13.50
CA LEU A 190 -22.98 -6.09 -12.28
C LEU A 190 -22.89 -4.57 -12.10
N CYS A 191 -22.89 -3.78 -13.19
CA CYS A 191 -22.88 -2.31 -13.12
C CYS A 191 -24.11 -1.75 -12.37
N ASN A 192 -25.20 -2.53 -12.26
CA ASN A 192 -26.37 -2.11 -11.49
C ASN A 192 -26.15 -2.11 -9.96
N GLN A 193 -25.09 -2.76 -9.48
CA GLN A 193 -24.73 -2.81 -8.07
C GLN A 193 -23.85 -1.64 -7.62
N ILE A 194 -23.28 -0.90 -8.57
CA ILE A 194 -22.46 0.29 -8.32
C ILE A 194 -23.37 1.43 -7.85
N ILE A 195 -22.99 2.10 -6.75
CA ILE A 195 -23.76 3.17 -6.13
C ILE A 195 -23.40 4.52 -6.73
N ASP A 196 -22.11 4.81 -6.86
CA ASP A 196 -21.60 6.02 -7.46
C ASP A 196 -22.03 6.14 -8.92
N SER A 197 -22.61 7.28 -9.28
CA SER A 197 -23.23 7.46 -10.59
C SER A 197 -22.20 7.58 -11.72
N GLU A 198 -21.02 8.12 -11.43
CA GLU A 198 -19.95 8.30 -12.41
C GLU A 198 -19.31 6.95 -12.72
N THR A 199 -18.89 6.22 -11.69
CA THR A 199 -18.36 4.85 -11.80
C THR A 199 -19.36 3.91 -12.48
N LYS A 200 -20.66 4.05 -12.18
CA LYS A 200 -21.71 3.26 -12.83
C LYS A 200 -21.83 3.57 -14.32
N PHE A 201 -21.76 4.85 -14.68
CA PHE A 201 -21.78 5.28 -16.08
C PHE A 201 -20.59 4.68 -16.83
N ASP A 202 -19.38 4.80 -16.28
CA ASP A 202 -18.15 4.23 -16.85
C ASP A 202 -18.24 2.70 -17.03
N CYS A 203 -18.80 2.01 -16.03
CA CYS A 203 -19.05 0.58 -16.12
C CYS A 203 -19.98 0.24 -17.29
N THR A 204 -21.11 0.92 -17.44
CA THR A 204 -22.05 0.67 -18.55
C THR A 204 -21.46 1.03 -19.92
N TRP A 205 -20.69 2.12 -19.97
CA TRP A 205 -20.04 2.58 -21.19
C TRP A 205 -19.00 1.59 -21.71
N SER A 206 -18.35 0.85 -20.81
CA SER A 206 -17.36 -0.18 -21.16
C SER A 206 -17.95 -1.33 -22.01
N PHE A 207 -19.27 -1.47 -22.08
CA PHE A 207 -19.97 -2.47 -22.89
C PHE A 207 -20.58 -1.93 -24.18
N GLU A 208 -20.54 -0.62 -24.41
CA GLU A 208 -21.04 -0.08 -25.65
C GLU A 208 -20.15 -0.59 -26.80
N PRO A 209 -20.74 -1.23 -27.84
CA PRO A 209 -19.95 -1.58 -29.00
C PRO A 209 -19.37 -0.28 -29.54
N TRP A 210 -18.05 -0.22 -29.64
CA TRP A 210 -17.33 0.81 -30.38
C TRP A 210 -17.82 0.77 -31.83
N SER A 211 -18.99 1.34 -32.07
CA SER A 211 -19.44 1.72 -33.38
C SER A 211 -18.57 2.90 -33.72
N LEU A 212 -17.39 2.58 -34.28
CA LEU A 212 -16.69 3.53 -35.12
C LEU A 212 -17.77 4.08 -36.04
N PRO A 213 -18.00 5.41 -36.05
CA PRO A 213 -18.94 5.96 -37.01
C PRO A 213 -18.50 5.44 -38.37
N ASP A 214 -19.37 4.69 -39.04
CA ASP A 214 -19.15 4.09 -40.35
C ASP A 214 -18.87 5.22 -41.35
N GLY A 215 -17.66 5.78 -41.29
CA GLY A 215 -17.14 6.78 -42.18
C GLY A 215 -16.58 6.04 -43.36
N GLU A 216 -17.47 5.83 -44.34
CA GLU A 216 -17.19 5.93 -45.78
C GLU A 216 -15.74 6.32 -46.10
N LEU A 217 -14.85 5.33 -46.21
CA LEU A 217 -13.69 5.46 -47.08
C LEU A 217 -14.16 5.02 -48.48
N GLU A 218 -14.84 5.94 -49.17
CA GLU A 218 -15.02 5.89 -50.63
C GLU A 218 -13.69 6.16 -51.36
#